data_AF-W2EKQ3-F1
#
_entry.id   AF-W2EKQ3-F1
#
_cell.length_a   1.000
_cell.length_b   1.000
_cell.length_c   1.000
_cell.angle_alpha   90.00
_cell.angle_beta   90.00
_cell.angle_gamma   90.00
#
_symmetry.space_group_name_H-M   'P 1'
#
loop_
_entity.id
_entity.type
_entity.pdbx_description
1 polymer ?
#
loop_
_entity_poly.entity_id
_entity_poly.type
_entity_poly.pdbx_seq_one_letter_code
_entity_poly.pdbx_strand_id
1 'polypeptide(L)'
;MPQDRDGFDAGLDVVLAEVRASLDLGRLSEFIHTWWLIACDSVKDPQGRTDAYERAAHVQELADAGQQIPRGDKSWRELLAERRVER
;
A
#
# COMPACT_ATOMS: atom_id res chain seq x y z
N MET A 1 11.22 -2.10 6.33
CA MET A 1 10.98 -3.30 7.17
C MET A 1 10.95 -4.54 6.27
N PRO A 2 11.07 -5.79 6.77
CA PRO A 2 11.00 -6.99 5.92
C PRO A 2 9.76 -7.03 5.03
N GLN A 3 8.61 -6.62 5.57
CA GLN A 3 7.33 -6.61 4.86
C GLN A 3 7.26 -5.64 3.67
N ASP A 4 8.02 -4.53 3.70
CA ASP A 4 8.11 -3.60 2.56
C ASP A 4 8.85 -4.26 1.41
N ARG A 5 9.91 -5.00 1.73
CA ARG A 5 10.69 -5.74 0.75
C ARG A 5 9.86 -6.85 0.14
N ASP A 6 9.15 -7.63 0.95
CA ASP A 6 8.30 -8.72 0.46
C ASP A 6 7.20 -8.17 -0.47
N GLY A 7 6.60 -7.03 -0.11
CA GLY A 7 5.63 -6.35 -0.97
C GLY A 7 6.24 -5.82 -2.28
N PHE A 8 7.46 -5.29 -2.23
CA PHE A 8 8.17 -4.84 -3.43
C PHE A 8 8.48 -6.01 -4.35
N ASP A 9 9.06 -7.08 -3.83
CA ASP A 9 9.48 -8.24 -4.61
C ASP A 9 8.25 -8.90 -5.28
N ALA A 10 7.15 -9.11 -4.53
CA ALA A 10 5.91 -9.65 -5.07
C ALA A 10 5.28 -8.74 -6.15
N GLY A 11 5.29 -7.42 -5.92
CA GLY A 11 4.78 -6.46 -6.89
C GLY A 11 5.63 -6.37 -8.16
N LEU A 12 6.95 -6.47 -8.02
CA LEU A 12 7.90 -6.40 -9.13
C LEU A 12 7.68 -7.55 -10.10
N ASP A 13 7.47 -8.77 -9.59
CA ASP A 13 7.18 -9.95 -10.43
C ASP A 13 5.94 -9.74 -11.31
N VAL A 14 4.88 -9.16 -10.75
CA VAL A 14 3.64 -8.85 -11.48
C VAL A 14 3.91 -7.79 -12.56
N VAL A 15 4.56 -6.68 -12.20
CA VAL A 15 4.84 -5.59 -13.14
C VAL A 15 5.76 -6.07 -14.27
N LEU A 16 6.76 -6.88 -13.99
CA LEU A 16 7.64 -7.44 -15.02
C LEU A 16 6.88 -8.35 -15.99
N ALA A 17 5.92 -9.14 -15.50
CA ALA A 17 5.04 -9.95 -16.36
C ALA A 17 4.19 -9.07 -17.28
N GLU A 18 3.60 -7.99 -16.75
CA GLU A 18 2.79 -7.04 -17.53
C GLU A 18 3.63 -6.27 -18.55
N VAL A 19 4.82 -5.81 -18.18
CA VAL A 19 5.77 -5.14 -19.07
C VAL A 19 6.19 -6.09 -20.18
N ARG A 20 6.45 -7.36 -19.88
CA ARG A 20 6.79 -8.36 -20.92
C ARG A 20 5.65 -8.58 -21.91
N ALA A 21 4.40 -8.54 -21.44
CA ALA A 21 3.22 -8.72 -22.28
C ALA A 21 2.89 -7.48 -23.12
N SER A 22 3.13 -6.27 -22.59
CA SER A 22 2.71 -5.01 -23.21
C SER A 22 3.83 -4.20 -23.86
N LEU A 23 5.08 -4.49 -23.51
CA LEU A 23 6.28 -3.69 -23.82
C LEU A 23 6.22 -2.25 -23.31
N ASP A 24 5.34 -1.96 -22.35
CA ASP A 24 5.21 -0.64 -21.75
C ASP A 24 6.14 -0.50 -20.54
N LEU A 25 7.30 0.12 -20.73
CA LEU A 25 8.25 0.41 -19.67
C LEU A 25 7.78 1.53 -18.71
N GLY A 26 6.76 2.30 -19.08
CA GLY A 26 6.16 3.32 -18.21
C GLY A 26 5.68 2.74 -16.90
N ARG A 27 5.05 1.56 -16.95
CA ARG A 27 4.58 0.83 -15.74
C ARG A 27 5.71 0.49 -14.76
N LEU A 28 6.86 0.06 -15.28
CA LEU A 28 8.01 -0.22 -14.42
C LEU A 28 8.53 1.05 -13.75
N SER A 29 8.58 2.17 -14.49
CA SER A 29 8.98 3.46 -13.95
C SER A 29 8.03 3.94 -12.83
N GLU A 30 6.72 3.85 -13.05
CA GLU A 30 5.68 4.22 -12.07
C GLU A 30 5.75 3.33 -10.82
N PHE A 31 5.98 2.03 -11.00
CA PHE A 31 6.16 1.08 -9.91
C PHE A 31 7.37 1.44 -9.04
N ILE A 32 8.54 1.66 -9.66
CA ILE A 32 9.77 2.04 -8.96
C ILE A 32 9.58 3.38 -8.24
N HIS A 33 8.97 4.37 -8.90
CA HIS A 33 8.73 5.68 -8.30
C HIS A 33 7.81 5.59 -7.07
N THR A 34 6.73 4.83 -7.16
CA THR A 34 5.80 4.61 -6.05
C THR A 34 6.51 3.97 -4.86
N TRP A 35 7.30 2.93 -5.10
CA TRP A 35 8.05 2.26 -4.03
C TRP A 35 9.16 3.10 -3.44
N TRP A 36 9.78 3.99 -4.22
CA TRP A 36 10.68 4.99 -3.68
C TRP A 36 9.98 5.91 -2.67
N LEU A 37 8.78 6.40 -2.99
CA LEU A 37 7.99 7.22 -2.06
C LEU A 37 7.62 6.45 -0.78
N ILE A 38 7.21 5.18 -0.92
CA ILE A 38 6.92 4.31 0.23
C ILE A 38 8.16 4.11 1.10
N ALA A 39 9.33 3.89 0.49
CA ALA A 39 10.58 3.72 1.22
C ALA A 39 10.96 5.00 1.98
N CYS A 40 10.82 6.17 1.34
CA CYS A 40 11.03 7.46 2.00
C CYS A 40 10.09 7.66 3.21
N ASP A 41 8.80 7.35 3.06
CA ASP A 41 7.81 7.46 4.13
C ASP A 41 8.12 6.48 5.28
N SER A 42 8.48 5.24 4.95
CA SER A 42 8.83 4.20 5.92
C SER A 42 10.10 4.54 6.72
N VAL A 43 11.06 5.24 6.11
CA VAL A 43 12.25 5.75 6.81
C VAL A 43 11.90 6.93 7.72
N LYS A 44 10.95 7.78 7.29
CA LYS A 44 10.51 8.96 8.04
C LYS A 44 9.69 8.58 9.28
N ASP A 45 8.83 7.57 9.18
CA ASP A 45 8.01 7.05 10.28
C ASP A 45 8.00 5.51 10.36
N PRO A 46 9.07 4.91 10.90
CA PRO A 46 9.18 3.45 10.98
C PRO A 46 8.13 2.79 11.89
N GLN A 47 7.72 3.49 12.96
CA GLN A 47 6.71 2.97 13.88
C GLN A 47 5.33 3.01 13.23
N GLY A 48 4.94 4.14 12.63
CA GLY A 48 3.66 4.24 11.92
C GLY A 48 3.54 3.22 10.79
N ARG A 49 4.65 2.91 10.11
CA ARG A 49 4.71 1.83 9.11
C ARG A 49 4.50 0.45 9.73
N THR A 50 5.12 0.18 10.88
CA THR A 50 4.94 -1.09 11.63
C THR A 50 3.50 -1.25 12.06
N ASP A 51 2.91 -0.22 12.68
CA ASP A 51 1.51 -0.24 13.11
C ASP A 51 0.55 -0.45 11.93
N ALA A 52 0.89 0.07 10.74
CA ALA A 52 0.08 -0.15 9.54
C ALA A 52 0.07 -1.61 9.11
N TYR A 53 1.21 -2.31 9.17
CA TYR A 53 1.27 -3.74 8.87
C TYR A 53 0.52 -4.58 9.90
N GLU A 54 0.66 -4.25 11.19
CA GLU A 54 -0.07 -4.95 12.26
C GLU A 54 -1.58 -4.79 12.10
N ARG A 55 -2.06 -3.57 11.80
CA ARG A 55 -3.49 -3.32 11.51
C ARG A 55 -3.96 -4.09 10.27
N ALA A 56 -3.15 -4.16 9.22
CA ALA A 56 -3.50 -4.90 8.00
C ALA A 56 -3.59 -6.41 8.27
N ALA A 57 -2.63 -6.98 9.01
CA ALA A 57 -2.65 -8.38 9.42
C ALA A 57 -3.89 -8.69 10.27
N HIS A 58 -4.20 -7.85 11.25
CA HIS A 58 -5.39 -8.02 12.09
C HIS A 58 -6.69 -7.96 11.28
N VAL A 59 -6.80 -7.04 10.32
CA VAL A 59 -7.97 -6.97 9.43
C VAL A 59 -8.10 -8.25 8.59
N GLN A 60 -6.98 -8.80 8.10
CA GLN A 60 -6.98 -10.05 7.35
C GLN A 60 -7.44 -11.23 8.22
N GLU A 61 -6.95 -11.34 9.46
CA GLU A 61 -7.38 -12.37 10.41
C GLU A 61 -8.89 -12.32 10.68
N LEU A 62 -9.45 -11.11 10.86
CA LEU A 62 -10.90 -10.93 11.02
C LEU A 62 -11.66 -11.37 9.77
N ALA A 63 -11.16 -11.02 8.58
CA ALA A 63 -11.77 -11.41 7.31
C ALA A 63 -11.77 -12.93 7.13
N ASP A 64 -10.65 -13.60 7.40
CA ASP A 64 -10.49 -15.05 7.29
C ASP A 64 -11.38 -15.80 8.29
N ALA A 65 -11.61 -15.22 9.47
CA ALA A 65 -12.54 -15.74 10.47
C ALA A 65 -14.02 -15.44 10.15
N GLY A 66 -14.32 -14.78 9.03
CA GLY A 66 -15.68 -14.36 8.64
C GLY A 66 -16.28 -13.30 9.59
N GLN A 67 -15.44 -12.63 10.38
CA GLN A 67 -15.85 -11.60 11.31
C GLN A 67 -16.03 -10.26 10.60
N GLN A 68 -16.82 -9.37 11.22
CA GLN A 68 -17.03 -8.04 10.68
C GLN A 68 -15.74 -7.22 10.77
N ILE A 69 -15.24 -6.77 9.61
CA ILE A 69 -14.09 -5.87 9.53
C ILE A 69 -14.51 -4.50 10.08
N PRO A 70 -13.76 -3.90 11.03
CA PRO A 70 -14.00 -2.55 11.49
C PRO A 70 -13.98 -1.57 10.33
N ARG A 71 -15.10 -0.88 10.09
CA ARG A 71 -15.17 0.20 9.11
C ARG A 71 -15.05 1.53 9.84
N GLY A 72 -14.33 2.47 9.23
CA GLY A 72 -14.35 3.86 9.66
C GLY A 72 -15.78 4.43 9.57
N ASP A 73 -16.06 5.40 10.43
CA ASP A 73 -17.30 6.18 10.44
C ASP A 73 -17.37 7.21 9.30
N LYS A 74 -16.22 7.55 8.72
CA LYS A 74 -16.07 8.53 7.65
C LYS A 74 -15.87 7.88 6.28
N SER A 75 -16.55 8.44 5.29
CA SER A 75 -16.31 8.18 3.88
C SER A 75 -14.97 8.77 3.41
N TRP A 76 -14.47 8.28 2.29
CA TRP A 76 -13.27 8.84 1.65
C TRP A 76 -13.38 10.34 1.38
N ARG A 77 -14.57 10.83 0.99
CA ARG A 77 -14.80 12.25 0.73
C ARG A 77 -14.62 13.08 2.00
N GLU A 78 -15.18 12.63 3.11
CA GLU A 78 -15.03 13.30 4.41
C GLU A 78 -13.57 13.31 4.87
N LEU A 79 -12.85 12.19 4.72
CA LEU A 79 -11.42 12.12 5.05
C LEU A 79 -10.55 13.05 4.19
N LEU A 80 -10.85 13.17 2.89
CA LEU A 80 -10.10 14.03 1.97
C LEU A 80 -10.38 15.53 2.22
N ALA A 81 -11.65 15.87 2.50
CA ALA A 81 -12.05 17.22 2.88
C ALA A 81 -11.33 17.68 4.18
N GLU A 82 -11.26 16.82 5.20
CA GLU A 82 -10.54 17.10 6.46
C GLU A 82 -9.05 17.33 6.26
N ARG A 83 -8.43 16.58 5.35
CA ARG A 83 -7.01 16.70 5.01
C ARG A 83 -6.70 17.86 4.07
N ARG A 84 -7.72 18.62 3.64
CA ARG A 84 -7.61 19.72 2.67
C ARG A 84 -6.95 19.31 1.35
N VAL A 85 -7.16 18.06 0.95
CA VAL A 85 -6.63 17.50 -0.30
C VAL A 85 -7.60 17.77 -1.46
N GLU A 86 -8.87 18.05 -1.19
CA GLU A 86 -9.82 18.53 -2.19
C GLU A 86 -9.52 19.99 -2.58
N ARG A 87 -8.96 20.17 -3.77
CA ARG A 87 -9.01 21.42 -4.56
C ARG A 87 -9.51 21.11 -5.96
#